data_AF-K1TTB7-F1
#
_entry.id   AF-K1TTB7-F1
#
_cell.length_a   1.000
_cell.length_b   1.000
_cell.length_c   1.000
_cell.angle_alpha   90.00
_cell.angle_beta   90.00
_cell.angle_gamma   90.00
#
_symmetry.space_group_name_H-M   'P 1'
#
loop_
_entity.id
_entity.type
_entity.pdbx_description
1 polymer ?
#
loop_
_entity_poly.entity_id
_entity_poly.type
_entity_poly.pdbx_seq_one_letter_code
_entity_poly.pdbx_strand_id
1 'polypeptide(L)'
;YKDIEKRTNGEIYIGVVGPVRTGKSTFIKNFMDIAVVPNIKDENEVRRTMDELPQSSAGKTIMTTEPKFIPNKAVNIKLGEKADLKVRLIDCVGFMVEGATGHMEEDKERMVKTPWFDYDIPFSKAAEIGTEKVISEHSTIGIVITSDGSFTDLDVEEYNKALDKTVNELKNI
;
A
#
# COMPACT_ATOMS: atom_id res chain seq x y z
N TYR A 1 -17.23 -15.63 3.68
CA TYR A 1 -17.88 -14.68 4.61
C TYR A 1 -17.80 -15.15 6.06
N LYS A 2 -18.47 -16.26 6.45
CA LYS A 2 -18.37 -16.81 7.83
C LYS A 2 -16.94 -17.11 8.29
N ASP A 3 -16.06 -17.55 7.38
CA ASP A 3 -14.66 -17.85 7.72
C ASP A 3 -13.78 -16.62 7.88
N ILE A 4 -14.09 -15.52 7.18
CA ILE A 4 -13.38 -14.23 7.33
C ILE A 4 -13.82 -13.59 8.65
N GLU A 5 -15.13 -13.49 8.87
CA GLU A 5 -15.72 -12.92 10.09
C GLU A 5 -15.23 -13.61 11.37
N LYS A 6 -15.11 -14.95 11.36
CA LYS A 6 -14.58 -15.72 12.50
C LYS A 6 -13.08 -15.57 12.73
N ARG A 7 -12.29 -15.26 11.70
CA ARG A 7 -10.81 -15.17 11.80
C ARG A 7 -10.32 -13.74 12.05
N THR A 8 -11.04 -12.74 11.55
CA THR A 8 -10.60 -11.34 11.58
C THR A 8 -11.50 -10.42 12.40
N ASN A 9 -12.44 -10.99 13.17
CA ASN A 9 -13.39 -10.23 13.99
C ASN A 9 -14.21 -9.21 13.17
N GLY A 10 -14.45 -9.52 11.89
CA GLY A 10 -15.15 -8.67 10.93
C GLY A 10 -14.30 -7.57 10.27
N GLU A 11 -12.98 -7.54 10.53
CA GLU A 11 -12.05 -6.60 9.89
C GLU A 11 -11.46 -7.19 8.61
N ILE A 12 -11.45 -6.41 7.54
CA ILE A 12 -10.81 -6.74 6.27
C ILE A 12 -9.63 -5.80 6.10
N TYR A 13 -8.46 -6.41 6.01
CA TYR A 13 -7.22 -5.73 5.69
C TYR A 13 -6.97 -5.85 4.19
N ILE A 14 -6.86 -4.71 3.50
CA ILE A 14 -6.59 -4.64 2.08
C ILE A 14 -5.14 -4.22 1.88
N GLY A 15 -4.29 -5.17 1.48
CA GLY A 15 -2.90 -4.89 1.10
C GLY A 15 -2.85 -4.40 -0.34
N VAL A 16 -2.41 -3.16 -0.56
CA VAL A 16 -2.25 -2.61 -1.90
C VAL A 16 -0.79 -2.70 -2.30
N VAL A 17 -0.47 -3.61 -3.22
CA VAL A 17 0.91 -3.97 -3.59
C VAL A 17 1.16 -3.79 -5.09
N GLY A 18 2.43 -3.87 -5.47
CA GLY A 18 2.88 -3.68 -6.85
C GLY A 18 4.05 -2.72 -6.97
N PRO A 19 4.59 -2.53 -8.18
CA PRO A 19 5.83 -1.77 -8.39
C PRO A 19 5.74 -0.32 -7.91
N VAL A 20 6.88 0.31 -7.61
CA VAL A 20 6.94 1.75 -7.31
C VAL A 20 6.41 2.57 -8.49
N ARG A 21 5.84 3.75 -8.23
CA ARG A 21 5.28 4.66 -9.25
C ARG A 21 4.12 4.12 -10.11
N THR A 22 3.50 2.99 -9.76
CA THR A 22 2.27 2.49 -10.43
C THR A 22 0.97 3.16 -9.96
N GLY A 23 1.02 4.08 -9.00
CA GLY A 23 -0.17 4.79 -8.51
C GLY A 23 -0.86 4.15 -7.30
N LYS A 24 -0.19 3.27 -6.55
CA LYS A 24 -0.73 2.66 -5.31
C LYS A 24 -1.33 3.67 -4.33
N SER A 25 -0.58 4.71 -3.95
CA SER A 25 -1.07 5.74 -3.03
C SER A 25 -2.24 6.54 -3.62
N THR A 26 -2.29 6.73 -4.95
CA THR A 26 -3.43 7.34 -5.64
C THR A 26 -4.67 6.45 -5.56
N PHE A 27 -4.52 5.14 -5.76
CA PHE A 27 -5.60 4.18 -5.58
C PHE A 27 -6.13 4.21 -4.15
N ILE A 28 -5.24 4.18 -3.13
CA ILE A 28 -5.63 4.21 -1.72
C ILE A 28 -6.41 5.49 -1.41
N LYS A 29 -5.90 6.65 -1.85
CA LYS A 29 -6.58 7.94 -1.67
C LYS A 29 -7.99 7.92 -2.28
N ASN A 30 -8.11 7.50 -3.55
CA ASN A 30 -9.40 7.46 -4.23
C ASN A 30 -10.37 6.46 -3.59
N PHE A 31 -9.87 5.29 -3.18
CA PHE A 31 -10.67 4.30 -2.48
C PHE A 31 -11.20 4.85 -1.16
N MET A 32 -10.34 5.55 -0.41
CA MET A 32 -10.73 6.19 0.84
C MET A 32 -11.80 7.27 0.60
N ASP A 33 -11.59 8.16 -0.36
CA ASP A 33 -12.51 9.26 -0.67
C ASP A 33 -13.89 8.76 -1.14
N ILE A 34 -13.94 7.70 -1.95
CA ILE A 34 -15.17 7.22 -2.58
C ILE A 34 -15.89 6.19 -1.72
N ALA A 35 -15.16 5.25 -1.10
CA ALA A 35 -15.74 4.08 -0.45
C ALA A 35 -15.71 4.15 1.08
N VAL A 36 -14.78 4.87 1.70
CA VAL A 36 -14.57 4.84 3.16
C VAL A 36 -15.09 6.10 3.83
N VAL A 37 -14.61 7.28 3.43
CA VAL A 37 -14.95 8.58 4.01
C VAL A 37 -16.47 8.84 4.08
N PRO A 38 -17.28 8.52 3.04
CA PRO A 38 -18.73 8.75 3.10
C PRO A 38 -19.46 7.93 4.19
N ASN A 39 -18.82 6.91 4.75
CA ASN A 39 -19.39 6.07 5.82
C ASN A 39 -19.05 6.59 7.23
N ILE A 40 -18.19 7.60 7.36
CA ILE A 40 -17.80 8.19 8.65
C ILE A 40 -18.78 9.32 9.00
N LYS A 41 -19.44 9.21 10.16
CA LYS A 41 -20.46 10.19 10.60
C LYS A 41 -19.88 11.39 11.35
N ASP A 42 -18.75 11.21 12.04
CA ASP A 42 -18.10 12.27 12.81
C ASP A 42 -17.16 13.07 11.91
N GLU A 43 -17.43 14.36 11.73
CA GLU A 43 -16.59 15.25 10.92
C GLU A 43 -15.14 15.35 11.43
N ASN A 44 -14.92 15.22 12.74
CA ASN A 44 -13.56 15.19 13.28
C ASN A 44 -12.82 13.93 12.88
N GLU A 45 -13.52 12.80 12.79
CA GLU A 45 -12.96 11.53 12.35
C GLU A 45 -12.71 11.53 10.85
N VAL A 46 -13.58 12.17 10.05
CA VAL A 46 -13.34 12.44 8.62
C VAL A 46 -12.04 13.24 8.45
N ARG A 47 -11.89 14.35 9.20
CA ARG A 47 -10.71 15.20 9.09
C ARG A 47 -9.42 14.45 9.46
N ARG A 48 -9.45 13.68 10.56
CA ARG A 48 -8.32 12.82 10.96
C ARG A 48 -7.99 11.77 9.91
N THR A 49 -9.00 11.12 9.33
CA THR A 49 -8.82 10.12 8.28
C THR A 49 -8.17 10.74 7.04
N MET A 50 -8.60 11.95 6.65
CA MET A 50 -8.00 12.72 5.56
C MET A 50 -6.54 13.10 5.84
N ASP A 51 -6.23 13.50 7.08
CA ASP A 51 -4.85 13.81 7.52
C ASP A 51 -3.95 12.56 7.51
N GLU A 52 -4.54 11.37 7.66
CA GLU A 52 -3.85 10.08 7.62
C GLU A 52 -3.58 9.56 6.20
N LEU A 53 -4.26 10.07 5.17
CA LEU A 53 -4.10 9.63 3.78
C LEU A 53 -2.66 9.83 3.29
N PRO A 54 -2.18 8.98 2.38
CA PRO A 54 -0.86 9.16 1.83
C PRO A 54 -0.84 10.45 1.01
N GLN A 55 0.13 11.32 1.30
CA GLN A 55 0.34 12.53 0.52
C GLN A 55 0.79 12.13 -0.89
N SER A 56 -0.11 12.28 -1.86
CA SER A 56 0.21 12.07 -3.26
C SER A 56 1.03 13.25 -3.76
N SER A 57 2.34 13.26 -3.51
CA SER A 57 3.22 14.27 -4.12
C SER A 57 3.34 13.99 -5.62
N ALA A 58 3.23 15.02 -6.46
CA ALA A 58 3.48 14.94 -7.91
C ALA A 58 4.98 14.74 -8.27
N GLY A 59 5.82 14.46 -7.26
CA GLY A 59 7.25 14.24 -7.42
C GLY A 59 7.56 12.82 -7.88
N LYS A 60 8.67 12.67 -8.61
CA LYS A 60 9.19 11.35 -9.02
C LYS A 60 9.84 10.58 -7.86
N THR A 61 9.99 11.21 -6.69
CA THR A 61 10.68 10.69 -5.50
C THR A 61 9.76 9.80 -4.67
N ILE A 62 10.24 8.60 -4.34
CA ILE A 62 9.52 7.68 -3.47
C ILE A 62 9.53 8.19 -2.02
N MET A 63 8.35 8.50 -1.47
CA MET A 63 8.20 9.06 -0.13
C MET A 63 7.92 8.00 0.93
N THR A 64 7.25 6.91 0.56
CA THR A 64 6.84 5.84 1.48
C THR A 64 8.04 4.99 1.85
N THR A 65 8.34 4.88 3.15
CA THR A 65 9.43 4.06 3.70
C THR A 65 8.93 2.97 4.65
N GLU A 66 7.75 3.17 5.26
CA GLU A 66 7.15 2.24 6.21
C GLU A 66 5.70 1.90 5.82
N PRO A 67 5.24 0.65 6.05
CA PRO A 67 3.84 0.30 5.85
C PRO A 67 2.92 1.13 6.74
N LYS A 68 1.92 1.78 6.15
CA LYS A 68 0.94 2.59 6.89
C LYS A 68 -0.44 1.97 6.79
N PHE A 69 -1.07 1.73 7.93
CA PHE A 69 -2.47 1.31 8.01
C PHE A 69 -3.38 2.54 7.96
N ILE A 70 -4.28 2.59 6.98
CA ILE A 70 -5.09 3.76 6.66
C ILE A 70 -6.54 3.31 6.46
N PRO A 71 -7.50 3.78 7.27
CA PRO A 71 -7.33 4.62 8.45
C PRO A 71 -6.69 3.85 9.62
N ASN A 72 -6.20 4.58 10.61
CA ASN A 72 -5.62 4.02 11.83
C ASN A 72 -6.66 3.21 12.63
N LYS A 73 -7.94 3.62 12.58
CA LYS A 73 -9.07 2.83 13.07
C LYS A 73 -9.85 2.26 11.90
N ALA A 74 -10.28 1.00 12.01
CA ALA A 74 -11.09 0.38 10.97
C ALA A 74 -12.45 1.08 10.85
N VAL A 75 -12.83 1.44 9.63
CA VAL A 75 -14.10 2.11 9.34
C VAL A 75 -15.09 1.08 8.81
N ASN A 76 -16.31 1.10 9.34
CA ASN A 76 -17.37 0.20 8.86
C ASN A 76 -17.93 0.73 7.54
N ILE A 77 -17.86 -0.08 6.48
CA ILE A 77 -18.45 0.19 5.18
C ILE A 77 -19.56 -0.83 4.90
N LYS A 78 -20.63 -0.38 4.25
CA LYS A 78 -21.71 -1.26 3.79
C LYS A 78 -21.48 -1.71 2.36
N LEU A 79 -21.36 -3.01 2.14
CA LEU A 79 -21.25 -3.60 0.81
C LEU A 79 -22.65 -4.00 0.33
N GLY A 80 -23.36 -3.02 -0.24
CA GLY A 80 -24.78 -3.17 -0.61
C GLY A 80 -25.67 -3.41 0.60
N GLU A 81 -26.72 -4.22 0.45
CA GLU A 81 -27.67 -4.52 1.54
C GLU A 81 -27.26 -5.71 2.41
N LYS A 82 -26.17 -6.41 2.06
CA LYS A 82 -25.93 -7.78 2.57
C LYS A 82 -24.80 -7.90 3.59
N ALA A 83 -23.94 -6.89 3.75
CA ALA A 83 -22.82 -6.99 4.67
C ALA A 83 -22.28 -5.64 5.15
N ASP A 84 -21.95 -5.61 6.45
CA ASP A 84 -21.11 -4.61 7.10
C ASP A 84 -19.68 -5.17 7.19
N LEU A 85 -18.69 -4.36 6.82
CA LEU A 85 -17.27 -4.73 6.82
C LEU A 85 -16.45 -3.61 7.43
N LYS A 86 -15.53 -3.93 8.34
CA LYS A 86 -14.56 -2.96 8.84
C LYS A 86 -13.33 -2.97 7.95
N VAL A 87 -13.02 -1.88 7.27
CA VAL A 87 -11.92 -1.84 6.30
C VAL A 87 -10.74 -1.02 6.80
N ARG A 88 -9.53 -1.54 6.55
CA ARG A 88 -8.26 -0.82 6.63
C ARG A 88 -7.42 -1.18 5.41
N LEU A 89 -6.83 -0.17 4.78
CA LEU A 89 -5.86 -0.34 3.70
C LEU A 89 -4.45 -0.28 4.27
N ILE A 90 -3.53 -0.97 3.60
CA ILE A 90 -2.12 -0.94 3.94
C ILE A 90 -1.38 -0.34 2.74
N ASP A 91 -0.87 0.88 2.91
CA ASP A 91 0.05 1.50 1.95
C ASP A 91 1.45 0.97 2.24
N CYS A 92 2.05 0.28 1.27
CA CYS A 92 3.39 -0.25 1.37
C CYS A 92 4.27 0.26 0.24
N VAL A 93 5.56 0.29 0.52
CA VAL A 93 6.57 0.58 -0.51
C VAL A 93 6.45 -0.48 -1.60
N GLY A 94 6.45 -0.06 -2.86
CA GLY A 94 6.39 -1.03 -3.96
C GLY A 94 7.73 -1.70 -4.23
N PHE A 95 7.69 -2.79 -5.00
CA PHE A 95 8.92 -3.34 -5.59
C PHE A 95 9.61 -2.31 -6.47
N MET A 96 10.93 -2.23 -6.35
CA MET A 96 11.75 -1.27 -7.09
C MET A 96 11.67 -1.53 -8.59
N VAL A 97 11.58 -0.45 -9.35
CA VAL A 97 11.64 -0.41 -10.81
C VAL A 97 12.91 0.34 -11.18
N GLU A 98 13.71 -0.19 -12.09
CA GLU A 98 14.92 0.47 -12.55
C GLU A 98 14.58 1.85 -13.15
N GLY A 99 15.37 2.87 -12.82
CA GLY A 99 15.10 4.26 -13.21
C GLY A 99 14.15 5.03 -12.28
N ALA A 100 13.51 4.40 -11.29
CA ALA A 100 12.70 5.11 -10.31
C ALA A 100 13.58 5.96 -9.36
N THR A 101 13.37 7.27 -9.31
CA THR A 101 14.16 8.18 -8.45
C THR A 101 13.70 8.16 -6.99
N GLY A 102 14.61 8.50 -6.05
CA GLY A 102 14.29 8.63 -4.62
C GLY A 102 14.72 7.47 -3.72
N HIS A 103 15.37 6.45 -4.29
CA HIS A 103 16.04 5.39 -3.54
C HIS A 103 17.54 5.69 -3.30
N MET A 104 18.10 6.73 -3.93
CA MET A 104 19.49 7.16 -3.78
C MET A 104 19.57 8.53 -3.09
N GLU A 105 20.56 8.70 -2.22
CA GLU A 105 20.95 9.95 -1.55
C GLU A 105 22.49 10.02 -1.56
N GLU A 106 23.08 11.12 -2.08
CA GLU A 106 24.54 11.29 -2.23
C GLU A 106 25.26 10.11 -2.94
N ASP A 107 24.67 9.61 -4.04
CA ASP A 107 25.16 8.46 -4.82
C ASP A 107 25.28 7.14 -4.03
N LYS A 108 24.64 7.07 -2.86
CA LYS A 108 24.46 5.86 -2.06
C LYS A 108 23.00 5.53 -1.90
N GLU A 109 22.70 4.25 -1.69
CA GLU A 109 21.33 3.85 -1.42
C GLU A 109 20.84 4.48 -0.11
N ARG A 110 19.66 5.08 -0.16
CA ARG A 110 19.03 5.72 1.00
C ARG A 110 18.79 4.67 2.08
N MET A 111 19.24 4.95 3.29
CA MET A 111 19.00 4.11 4.45
C MET A 111 17.71 4.54 5.14
N VAL A 112 16.88 3.59 5.54
CA VAL A 112 15.59 3.87 6.19
C VAL A 112 15.41 3.04 7.45
N LYS A 113 14.72 3.62 8.42
CA LYS A 113 14.19 2.89 9.57
C LYS A 113 12.97 2.10 9.15
N THR A 114 12.81 0.94 9.77
CA THR A 114 11.63 0.10 9.61
C THR A 114 11.22 -0.43 10.98
N PRO A 115 9.96 -0.84 11.17
CA PRO A 115 9.52 -1.46 12.42
C PRO A 115 10.08 -2.90 12.61
N TRP A 116 10.79 -3.43 11.62
CA TRP A 116 11.23 -4.82 11.57
C TRP A 116 12.66 -5.04 12.05
N PHE A 117 13.48 -3.99 12.05
CA PHE A 117 14.88 -4.02 12.43
C PHE A 117 15.18 -2.86 13.39
N ASP A 118 16.12 -3.08 14.31
CA ASP A 118 16.62 -2.07 15.24
C ASP A 118 17.75 -1.20 14.66
N TYR A 119 18.13 -1.45 13.41
CA TYR A 119 19.11 -0.70 12.63
C TYR A 119 18.54 -0.26 11.28
N ASP A 120 19.12 0.79 10.71
CA ASP A 120 18.73 1.31 9.40
C ASP A 120 19.12 0.31 8.30
N ILE A 121 18.21 0.07 7.35
CA ILE A 121 18.44 -0.84 6.22
C ILE A 121 18.32 -0.09 4.88
N PRO A 122 18.92 -0.61 3.79
CA PRO A 122 18.79 0.01 2.48
C PRO A 122 17.32 0.05 2.01
N PHE A 123 16.94 1.11 1.31
CA PHE A 123 15.58 1.37 0.87
C PHE A 123 14.97 0.21 0.06
N SER A 124 15.72 -0.35 -0.90
CA SER A 124 15.25 -1.48 -1.71
C SER A 124 14.91 -2.71 -0.85
N LYS A 125 15.75 -2.98 0.15
CA LYS A 125 15.54 -4.08 1.09
C LYS A 125 14.34 -3.83 1.99
N ALA A 126 14.14 -2.61 2.47
CA ALA A 126 12.95 -2.24 3.22
C ALA A 126 11.68 -2.42 2.39
N ALA A 127 11.72 -2.07 1.11
CA ALA A 127 10.59 -2.22 0.20
C ALA A 127 10.21 -3.68 -0.04
N GLU A 128 11.20 -4.55 -0.22
CA GLU A 128 10.99 -5.98 -0.41
C GLU A 128 10.40 -6.64 0.83
N ILE A 129 11.04 -6.47 1.99
CA ILE A 129 10.57 -7.06 3.27
C ILE A 129 9.20 -6.49 3.67
N GLY A 130 8.99 -5.19 3.45
CA GLY A 130 7.71 -4.55 3.73
C GLY A 130 6.58 -5.13 2.88
N THR A 131 6.83 -5.34 1.59
CA THR A 131 5.82 -5.92 0.69
C THR A 131 5.52 -7.36 1.05
N GLU A 132 6.55 -8.18 1.29
CA GLU A 132 6.40 -9.59 1.69
C GLU A 132 5.53 -9.72 2.95
N LYS A 133 5.87 -9.00 4.02
CA LYS A 133 5.13 -9.06 5.29
C LYS A 133 3.70 -8.56 5.18
N VAL A 134 3.46 -7.51 4.40
CA VAL A 134 2.10 -7.00 4.21
C VAL A 134 1.22 -8.04 3.55
N ILE A 135 1.75 -8.76 2.56
CA ILE A 135 1.00 -9.78 1.84
C ILE A 135 0.78 -11.03 2.71
N SER A 136 1.83 -11.53 3.36
CA SER A 136 1.79 -12.83 4.07
C SER A 136 1.13 -12.75 5.45
N GLU A 137 1.32 -11.65 6.19
CA GLU A 137 0.95 -11.58 7.61
C GLU A 137 -0.19 -10.61 7.91
N HIS A 138 -0.40 -9.62 7.05
CA HIS A 138 -1.25 -8.47 7.39
C HIS A 138 -2.42 -8.19 6.43
N SER A 139 -2.59 -8.97 5.37
CA SER A 139 -3.65 -8.74 4.37
C SER A 139 -4.67 -9.88 4.34
N THR A 140 -5.96 -9.52 4.36
CA THR A 140 -7.06 -10.45 4.08
C THR A 140 -7.39 -10.48 2.59
N ILE A 141 -7.18 -9.35 1.91
CA ILE A 141 -7.35 -9.18 0.47
C ILE A 141 -6.10 -8.47 -0.06
N GLY A 142 -5.44 -9.06 -1.06
CA GLY A 142 -4.36 -8.42 -1.80
C GLY A 142 -4.89 -7.76 -3.09
N ILE A 143 -4.53 -6.50 -3.32
CA ILE A 143 -4.80 -5.78 -4.57
C ILE A 143 -3.46 -5.45 -5.22
N VAL A 144 -3.26 -5.93 -6.44
CA VAL A 144 -2.05 -5.63 -7.23
C VAL A 144 -2.33 -4.46 -8.17
N ILE A 145 -1.53 -3.39 -8.05
CA ILE A 145 -1.58 -2.23 -8.94
C ILE A 145 -0.44 -2.32 -9.94
N THR A 146 -0.80 -2.30 -11.21
CA THR A 146 0.12 -2.45 -12.35
C THR A 146 0.14 -1.16 -13.19
N SER A 147 1.10 -1.05 -14.10
CA SER A 147 1.24 0.06 -15.03
C SER A 147 1.72 -0.48 -16.37
N ASP A 148 1.18 0.06 -17.46
CA ASP A 148 1.68 -0.16 -18.83
C ASP A 148 2.76 0.87 -19.22
N GLY A 149 3.21 1.69 -18.27
CA GLY A 149 4.21 2.75 -18.46
C GLY A 149 3.65 4.04 -19.06
N SER A 150 2.39 4.09 -19.48
CA SER A 150 1.81 5.20 -20.27
C SER A 150 1.83 6.59 -19.59
N PHE A 151 1.94 6.62 -18.27
CA PHE A 151 1.90 7.86 -17.47
C PHE A 151 3.19 8.11 -16.68
N THR A 152 4.27 7.38 -16.97
CA THR A 152 5.56 7.54 -16.28
C THR A 152 6.73 7.53 -17.25
N ASP A 153 7.88 8.05 -16.81
CA ASP A 153 9.12 8.03 -17.61
C ASP A 153 9.92 6.72 -17.47
N LEU A 154 9.27 5.64 -17.03
CA LEU A 154 9.90 4.35 -16.76
C LEU A 154 9.53 3.37 -17.87
N ASP A 155 10.48 2.52 -18.25
CA ASP A 155 10.27 1.49 -19.26
C ASP A 155 9.22 0.47 -18.78
N VAL A 156 8.32 0.07 -19.68
CA VAL A 156 7.31 -0.95 -19.42
C VAL A 156 7.96 -2.30 -19.10
N GLU A 157 9.13 -2.61 -19.68
CA GLU A 157 9.86 -3.84 -19.37
C GLU A 157 10.31 -3.87 -17.91
N GLU A 158 10.72 -2.74 -17.35
CA GLU A 158 11.12 -2.64 -15.95
C GLU A 158 9.92 -2.78 -14.99
N TYR A 159 8.76 -2.24 -15.37
CA TYR A 159 7.53 -2.51 -14.64
C TYR A 159 7.16 -3.99 -14.65
N ASN A 160 7.27 -4.64 -15.80
CA ASN A 160 6.94 -6.06 -15.94
C ASN A 160 7.84 -6.94 -15.07
N LYS A 161 9.15 -6.65 -15.02
CA LYS A 161 10.09 -7.36 -14.12
C LYS A 161 9.68 -7.22 -12.65
N ALA A 162 9.37 -6.01 -12.20
CA ALA A 162 8.93 -5.76 -10.82
C ALA A 162 7.55 -6.38 -10.52
N LEU A 163 6.66 -6.38 -11.52
CA LEU A 163 5.35 -7.00 -11.42
C LEU A 163 5.45 -8.52 -11.31
N ASP A 164 6.28 -9.16 -12.13
CA ASP A 164 6.52 -10.61 -12.07
C ASP A 164 7.03 -11.01 -10.68
N LYS A 165 7.94 -10.23 -10.10
CA LYS A 165 8.39 -10.42 -8.71
C LYS A 165 7.22 -10.32 -7.73
N THR A 166 6.39 -9.28 -7.85
CA THR A 166 5.19 -9.09 -7.01
C THR A 166 4.25 -10.29 -7.07
N VAL A 167 3.94 -10.75 -8.29
CA VAL A 167 2.99 -11.84 -8.54
C VAL A 167 3.54 -13.18 -8.06
N ASN A 168 4.83 -13.44 -8.26
CA ASN A 168 5.45 -14.66 -7.76
C ASN A 168 5.44 -14.72 -6.23
N GLU A 169 5.69 -13.59 -5.56
CA GLU A 169 5.58 -13.50 -4.10
C GLU A 169 4.16 -13.84 -3.63
N LEU A 170 3.15 -13.25 -4.27
CA LEU A 170 1.73 -13.52 -3.98
C LEU A 170 1.33 -14.98 -4.20
N LYS A 171 1.96 -15.67 -5.16
CA LYS A 171 1.67 -17.09 -5.45
C LYS A 171 2.34 -18.05 -4.46
N ASN A 172 3.37 -17.61 -3.76
CA ASN A 172 4.14 -18.43 -2.83
C ASN A 172 3.60 -18.41 -1.39
N ILE A 173 2.45 -17.75 -1.18
CA ILE A 173 1.74 -17.58 0.11
C ILE A 173 0.49 -18.45 0.12
#